data_AF-A0A354MDN3-F1
#
_entry.id   AF-A0A354MDN3-F1
#
_cell.length_a   1.000
_cell.length_b   1.000
_cell.length_c   1.000
_cell.angle_alpha   90.00
_cell.angle_beta   90.00
_cell.angle_gamma   90.00
#
_symmetry.space_group_name_H-M   'P 1'
#
loop_
_entity.id
_entity.type
_entity.pdbx_description
1 polymer ?
#
loop_
_entity_poly.entity_id
_entity_poly.type
_entity_poly.pdbx_seq_one_letter_code
_entity_poly.pdbx_strand_id
1 'polypeptide(L)'
;MKKENGLTHMTTIFLVIIILVLILVAVRFVELQYKNEESETIKTNMLAIQGKAKIIAEEEKALKKELAGIKISDKKEEENIKKLLEQQNITIDENSKYYVLDKENLKEIGLGNIELESDQYYIVNYDNLEILYTKGVQIGDNILYKLSDFNKLNEEKDFVEENIKE
;
A
#
# COMPACT_ATOMS: atom_id res chain seq x y z
N MET A 1 -19.71 19.38 62.39
CA MET A 1 -18.72 19.15 61.31
C MET A 1 -19.32 18.14 60.34
N LYS A 2 -19.60 18.52 59.09
CA LYS A 2 -20.10 17.59 58.05
C LYS A 2 -18.91 16.79 57.52
N LYS A 3 -19.04 15.47 57.52
CA LYS A 3 -18.02 14.52 57.08
C LYS A 3 -18.27 14.22 55.61
N GLU A 4 -17.57 14.91 54.71
CA GLU A 4 -17.66 14.71 53.25
C GLU A 4 -16.42 13.97 52.76
N ASN A 5 -16.35 12.65 52.99
CA ASN A 5 -15.15 11.86 52.66
C ASN A 5 -15.38 10.78 51.59
N GLY A 6 -16.48 10.85 50.84
CA GLY A 6 -16.76 9.91 49.73
C GLY A 6 -16.65 10.52 48.34
N LEU A 7 -17.02 11.80 48.20
CA LEU A 7 -17.14 12.45 46.89
C LEU A 7 -15.77 12.76 46.26
N THR A 8 -14.82 13.27 47.05
CA THR A 8 -13.49 13.67 46.55
C THR A 8 -12.66 12.50 46.02
N HIS A 9 -12.73 11.33 46.66
CA HIS A 9 -12.01 10.14 46.20
C HIS A 9 -12.65 9.51 44.97
N MET A 10 -13.98 9.41 44.93
CA MET A 10 -14.71 8.88 43.76
C MET A 10 -14.51 9.74 42.52
N THR A 11 -14.58 11.07 42.64
CA THR A 11 -14.31 11.99 41.53
C THR A 11 -12.87 11.88 41.03
N THR A 12 -11.90 11.74 41.93
CA THR A 12 -10.49 11.57 41.55
C THR A 12 -10.27 10.26 40.77
N ILE A 13 -10.83 9.15 41.26
CA ILE A 13 -10.75 7.83 40.58
C ILE A 13 -11.37 7.91 39.19
N PHE A 14 -12.54 8.53 39.07
CA PHE A 14 -13.21 8.71 37.78
C PHE A 14 -12.39 9.55 36.78
N LEU A 15 -11.74 10.62 37.26
CA LEU A 15 -10.88 11.48 36.43
C LEU A 15 -9.66 10.71 35.90
N VAL A 16 -9.04 9.86 36.72
CA VAL A 16 -7.95 8.98 36.31
C VAL A 16 -8.40 8.00 35.21
N ILE A 17 -9.60 7.43 35.35
CA ILE A 17 -10.17 6.52 34.33
C ILE A 17 -10.38 7.27 33.00
N ILE A 18 -10.91 8.49 33.04
CA ILE A 18 -11.09 9.31 31.83
C ILE A 18 -9.74 9.57 31.14
N ILE A 19 -8.70 9.92 31.90
CA ILE A 19 -7.36 10.16 31.33
C ILE A 19 -6.84 8.90 30.64
N LEU A 20 -7.02 7.71 31.23
CA LEU A 20 -6.61 6.44 30.60
C LEU A 20 -7.36 6.18 29.29
N VAL A 21 -8.66 6.43 29.24
CA VAL A 21 -9.46 6.29 28.01
C VAL A 21 -8.99 7.28 26.93
N LEU A 22 -8.73 8.54 27.30
CA LEU A 22 -8.24 9.55 26.36
C LEU A 22 -6.87 9.18 25.77
N ILE A 23 -5.97 8.61 26.57
CA ILE A 23 -4.67 8.11 26.08
C ILE A 23 -4.88 7.00 25.05
N LEU A 24 -5.78 6.04 25.31
CA LEU A 24 -6.08 4.96 24.37
C LEU A 24 -6.67 5.49 23.06
N VAL A 25 -7.58 6.45 23.12
CA VAL A 25 -8.16 7.09 21.94
C VAL A 25 -7.11 7.86 21.15
N ALA A 26 -6.24 8.63 21.82
CA ALA A 26 -5.19 9.39 21.17
C ALA A 26 -4.19 8.49 20.42
N VAL A 27 -3.77 7.37 21.03
CA VAL A 27 -2.90 6.39 20.36
C VAL A 27 -3.56 5.81 19.11
N ARG A 28 -4.83 5.39 19.21
CA ARG A 28 -5.59 4.87 18.06
C ARG A 28 -5.75 5.91 16.94
N PHE A 29 -5.96 7.17 17.31
CA PHE A 29 -6.10 8.26 16.33
C PHE A 29 -4.80 8.50 15.56
N VAL A 30 -3.65 8.48 16.24
CA VAL A 30 -2.34 8.61 15.60
C VAL A 30 -2.07 7.44 14.65
N GLU A 31 -2.33 6.20 15.06
CA GLU A 31 -2.16 5.01 14.20
C GLU A 31 -3.01 5.08 12.92
N LEU A 32 -4.24 5.62 13.00
CA LEU A 32 -5.10 5.79 11.83
C LEU A 32 -4.54 6.80 10.82
N GLN A 33 -3.95 7.89 11.29
CA GLN A 33 -3.37 8.91 10.40
C GLN A 33 -2.12 8.39 9.68
N TYR A 34 -1.20 7.74 10.41
CA TYR A 34 0.02 7.16 9.82
C TYR A 34 -0.30 6.12 8.74
N LYS A 35 -1.31 5.26 8.96
CA LYS A 35 -1.71 4.25 7.98
C LYS A 35 -2.31 4.87 6.70
N ASN A 36 -3.00 6.00 6.82
CA ASN A 36 -3.49 6.73 5.65
C ASN A 36 -2.33 7.33 4.84
N GLU A 37 -1.38 7.99 5.50
CA GLU A 37 -0.21 8.58 4.84
C GLU A 37 0.66 7.51 4.14
N GLU A 38 0.87 6.35 4.78
CA GLU A 38 1.59 5.23 4.17
C GLU A 38 0.87 4.72 2.92
N SER A 39 -0.45 4.51 3.00
CA SER A 39 -1.26 4.04 1.88
C SER A 39 -1.22 5.00 0.68
N GLU A 40 -1.35 6.31 0.93
CA GLU A 40 -1.26 7.33 -0.11
C GLU A 40 0.14 7.40 -0.75
N THR A 41 1.18 7.25 0.08
CA THR A 41 2.58 7.21 -0.40
C THR A 41 2.81 6.00 -1.30
N ILE A 42 2.37 4.81 -0.88
CA ILE A 42 2.51 3.59 -1.69
C ILE A 42 1.71 3.70 -2.98
N LYS A 43 0.47 4.20 -2.94
CA LYS A 43 -0.33 4.43 -4.15
C LYS A 43 0.37 5.40 -5.11
N THR A 44 0.93 6.49 -4.59
CA THR A 44 1.68 7.48 -5.38
C THR A 44 2.91 6.84 -6.04
N ASN A 45 3.65 6.03 -5.29
CA ASN A 45 4.79 5.27 -5.82
C ASN A 45 4.36 4.32 -6.94
N MET A 46 3.26 3.59 -6.76
CA MET A 46 2.71 2.70 -7.79
C MET A 46 2.29 3.46 -9.05
N LEU A 47 1.67 4.64 -8.92
CA LEU A 47 1.34 5.51 -10.06
C LEU A 47 2.59 6.01 -10.80
N ALA A 48 3.62 6.41 -10.07
CA ALA A 48 4.89 6.83 -10.66
C ALA A 48 5.56 5.68 -11.43
N ILE A 49 5.55 4.48 -10.85
CA ILE A 49 6.04 3.26 -11.51
C ILE A 49 5.21 2.95 -12.76
N GLN A 50 3.88 3.03 -12.69
CA GLN A 50 3.01 2.82 -13.86
C GLN A 50 3.34 3.80 -15.00
N GLY A 51 3.56 5.08 -14.68
CA GLY A 51 3.96 6.09 -15.65
C GLY A 51 5.29 5.76 -16.34
N LYS A 52 6.30 5.34 -15.57
CA LYS A 52 7.59 4.88 -16.12
C LYS A 52 7.44 3.60 -16.94
N ALA A 53 6.65 2.65 -16.45
CA ALA A 53 6.39 1.38 -17.12
C ALA A 53 5.74 1.58 -18.49
N LYS A 54 4.81 2.53 -18.60
CA LYS A 54 4.18 2.89 -19.88
C LYS A 54 5.21 3.33 -20.92
N ILE A 55 6.12 4.24 -20.54
CA ILE A 55 7.18 4.72 -21.42
C ILE A 55 8.08 3.56 -21.86
N ILE A 56 8.49 2.70 -20.91
CA ILE A 56 9.33 1.54 -21.18
C ILE A 56 8.63 0.53 -22.12
N ALA A 57 7.33 0.28 -21.92
CA ALA A 57 6.55 -0.61 -22.79
C ALA A 57 6.43 -0.06 -24.21
N GLU A 58 6.28 1.26 -24.36
CA GLU A 58 6.26 1.93 -25.67
C GLU A 58 7.64 1.83 -26.36
N GLU A 59 8.73 2.01 -25.59
CA GLU A 59 10.10 1.84 -26.08
C GLU A 59 10.43 0.40 -26.49
N GLU A 60 9.97 -0.63 -25.77
CA GLU A 60 10.13 -2.04 -26.17
C GLU A 60 9.43 -2.30 -27.51
N LYS A 61 8.18 -1.81 -27.65
CA LYS A 61 7.40 -2.00 -28.88
C LYS A 61 8.03 -1.29 -30.08
N ALA A 62 8.48 -0.05 -29.90
CA ALA A 62 9.00 0.80 -30.97
C ALA A 62 10.46 0.50 -31.33
N LEU A 63 11.30 0.23 -30.33
CA LEU A 63 12.76 0.17 -30.46
C LEU A 63 13.35 -1.18 -30.08
N LYS A 64 12.55 -2.15 -29.62
CA LYS A 64 13.02 -3.45 -29.12
C LYS A 64 14.02 -3.34 -27.98
N LYS A 65 13.92 -2.26 -27.19
CA LYS A 65 14.64 -2.10 -25.93
C LYS A 65 14.15 -3.10 -24.90
N GLU A 66 15.03 -3.48 -23.99
CA GLU A 66 14.70 -4.40 -22.90
C GLU A 66 13.74 -3.74 -21.90
N LEU A 67 12.90 -4.57 -21.29
CA LEU A 67 12.03 -4.15 -20.19
C LEU A 67 12.85 -4.04 -18.90
N ALA A 68 12.48 -3.12 -18.02
CA ALA A 68 13.17 -2.94 -16.76
C ALA A 68 12.73 -3.99 -15.72
N GLY A 69 13.68 -4.41 -14.88
CA GLY A 69 13.43 -5.38 -13.81
C GLY A 69 13.84 -6.80 -14.15
N ILE A 70 13.60 -7.69 -13.20
CA ILE A 70 13.92 -9.12 -13.28
C ILE A 70 12.65 -9.88 -13.64
N LYS A 71 12.68 -10.78 -14.63
CA LYS A 71 11.49 -11.58 -14.96
C LYS A 71 10.98 -12.31 -13.73
N ILE A 72 9.67 -12.24 -13.49
CA ILE A 72 9.08 -12.87 -12.30
C ILE A 72 9.28 -14.39 -12.30
N SER A 73 9.42 -15.02 -13.48
CA SER A 73 9.74 -16.44 -13.63
C SER A 73 10.99 -16.86 -12.84
N ASP A 74 11.95 -15.95 -12.73
CA ASP A 74 13.26 -16.20 -12.11
C ASP A 74 13.20 -16.02 -10.58
N LYS A 75 12.15 -15.33 -10.09
CA LYS A 75 11.91 -15.05 -8.67
C LYS A 75 10.63 -15.70 -8.12
N LYS A 76 9.90 -16.48 -8.92
CA LYS A 76 8.58 -17.04 -8.56
C LYS A 76 8.60 -17.99 -7.35
N GLU A 77 9.77 -18.54 -7.03
CA GLU A 77 9.96 -19.43 -5.88
C GLU A 77 10.31 -18.66 -4.59
N GLU A 78 10.55 -17.35 -4.65
CA GLU A 78 10.68 -16.51 -3.45
C GLU A 78 9.34 -16.49 -2.69
N GLU A 79 9.39 -16.69 -1.37
CA GLU A 79 8.19 -16.97 -0.56
C GLU A 79 7.14 -15.84 -0.63
N ASN A 80 7.57 -14.58 -0.61
CA ASN A 80 6.69 -13.41 -0.71
C ASN A 80 6.00 -13.31 -2.08
N ILE A 81 6.73 -13.56 -3.17
CA ILE A 81 6.19 -13.54 -4.53
C ILE A 81 5.24 -14.72 -4.75
N LYS A 82 5.63 -15.92 -4.33
CA LYS A 82 4.79 -17.11 -4.44
C LYS A 82 3.44 -16.91 -3.73
N LYS A 83 3.47 -16.45 -2.48
CA LYS A 83 2.25 -16.17 -1.71
C LYS A 83 1.38 -15.12 -2.40
N LEU A 84 1.98 -14.03 -2.89
CA LEU A 84 1.25 -13.00 -3.61
C LEU A 84 0.55 -13.56 -4.85
N LEU A 85 1.25 -14.34 -5.67
CA LEU A 85 0.70 -14.92 -6.90
C LEU A 85 -0.49 -15.83 -6.59
N GLU A 86 -0.38 -16.69 -5.57
CA GLU A 86 -1.46 -17.56 -5.09
C GLU A 86 -2.65 -16.74 -4.58
N GLN A 87 -2.41 -15.74 -3.71
CA GLN A 87 -3.46 -14.90 -3.12
C GLN A 87 -4.20 -14.04 -4.15
N GLN A 88 -3.50 -13.60 -5.21
CA GLN A 88 -4.05 -12.72 -6.22
C GLN A 88 -4.58 -13.47 -7.45
N ASN A 89 -4.55 -14.81 -7.42
CA ASN A 89 -4.91 -15.70 -8.52
C ASN A 89 -4.18 -15.35 -9.83
N ILE A 90 -2.88 -15.07 -9.74
CA ILE A 90 -2.04 -14.71 -10.88
C ILE A 90 -1.28 -15.94 -11.34
N THR A 91 -1.57 -16.37 -12.57
CA THR A 91 -0.81 -17.43 -13.24
C THR A 91 0.30 -16.82 -14.06
N ILE A 92 1.53 -17.31 -13.88
CA ILE A 92 2.69 -16.94 -14.68
C ILE A 92 2.96 -18.02 -15.71
N ASP A 93 2.94 -17.66 -16.98
CA ASP A 93 3.40 -18.47 -18.11
C ASP A 93 4.67 -17.87 -18.75
N GLU A 94 5.19 -18.52 -19.79
CA GLU A 94 6.44 -18.12 -20.46
C GLU A 94 6.34 -16.77 -21.19
N ASN A 95 5.14 -16.35 -21.56
CA ASN A 95 4.88 -15.11 -22.30
C ASN A 95 4.48 -13.94 -21.39
N SER A 96 4.20 -14.24 -20.13
CA SER A 96 3.74 -13.29 -19.12
C SER A 96 4.78 -12.19 -18.89
N LYS A 97 4.43 -10.93 -19.18
CA LYS A 97 5.35 -9.80 -19.01
C LYS A 97 5.36 -9.22 -17.59
N TYR A 98 5.43 -10.08 -16.59
CA TYR A 98 5.61 -9.68 -15.19
C TYR A 98 7.10 -9.56 -14.83
N TYR A 99 7.49 -8.40 -14.30
CA TYR A 99 8.85 -8.09 -13.90
C TYR A 99 8.87 -7.55 -12.48
N VAL A 100 9.83 -8.01 -11.69
CA VAL A 100 10.10 -7.57 -10.32
C VAL A 100 11.04 -6.37 -10.40
N LEU A 101 10.68 -5.29 -9.73
CA LEU A 101 11.47 -4.08 -9.55
C LEU A 101 11.97 -4.03 -8.11
N ASP A 102 13.26 -4.26 -7.93
CA ASP A 102 13.94 -4.00 -6.67
C ASP A 102 14.44 -2.55 -6.60
N LYS A 103 15.17 -2.22 -5.54
CA LYS A 103 15.71 -0.88 -5.31
C LYS A 103 16.68 -0.42 -6.43
N GLU A 104 17.46 -1.33 -7.00
CA GLU A 104 18.39 -1.00 -8.08
C GLU A 104 17.62 -0.69 -9.36
N ASN A 105 16.64 -1.52 -9.71
CA ASN A 105 15.80 -1.30 -10.89
C ASN A 105 14.98 0.00 -10.77
N LEU A 106 14.42 0.30 -9.59
CA LEU A 106 13.72 1.57 -9.35
C LEU A 106 14.64 2.78 -9.56
N LYS A 107 15.89 2.68 -9.10
CA LYS A 107 16.89 3.74 -9.33
C LYS A 107 17.20 3.90 -10.82
N GLU A 108 17.37 2.81 -11.56
CA GLU A 108 17.64 2.82 -13.01
C GLU A 108 16.54 3.50 -13.81
N ILE A 109 15.27 3.30 -13.44
CA ILE A 109 14.13 3.96 -14.11
C ILE A 109 13.87 5.39 -13.59
N GLY A 110 14.72 5.90 -12.70
CA GLY A 110 14.66 7.26 -12.17
C GLY A 110 13.68 7.46 -11.00
N LEU A 111 13.38 6.41 -10.25
CA LEU A 111 12.53 6.40 -9.05
C LEU A 111 13.32 5.96 -7.79
N GLY A 112 14.60 6.32 -7.72
CA GLY A 112 15.49 5.91 -6.62
C GLY A 112 15.16 6.52 -5.25
N ASN A 113 14.17 7.42 -5.17
CA ASN A 113 13.62 7.96 -3.93
C ASN A 113 12.58 7.04 -3.27
N ILE A 114 12.12 6.00 -3.98
CA ILE A 114 11.22 5.00 -3.41
C ILE A 114 12.04 4.07 -2.52
N GLU A 115 11.66 3.99 -1.25
CA GLU A 115 12.30 3.12 -0.27
C GLU A 115 11.64 1.74 -0.27
N LEU A 116 12.46 0.70 -0.22
CA LEU A 116 12.06 -0.71 -0.11
C LEU A 116 12.95 -1.39 0.92
N GLU A 117 12.35 -2.23 1.77
CA GLU A 117 13.09 -3.17 2.62
C GLU A 117 13.57 -4.39 1.81
N SER A 118 14.45 -5.21 2.38
CA SER A 118 15.19 -6.27 1.68
C SER A 118 14.33 -7.38 1.06
N ASP A 119 13.05 -7.49 1.46
CA ASP A 119 12.07 -8.47 1.01
C ASP A 119 10.84 -7.82 0.34
N GLN A 120 10.94 -6.53 0.02
CA GLN A 120 9.86 -5.75 -0.58
C GLN A 120 10.22 -5.42 -2.02
N TYR A 121 9.27 -5.67 -2.90
CA TYR A 121 9.37 -5.40 -4.32
C TYR A 121 8.07 -4.80 -4.84
N TYR A 122 8.22 -4.02 -5.91
CA TYR A 122 7.12 -3.79 -6.84
C TYR A 122 7.19 -4.79 -7.98
N ILE A 123 6.03 -5.14 -8.53
CA ILE A 123 5.93 -6.00 -9.71
C ILE A 123 5.12 -5.25 -10.75
N VAL A 124 5.64 -5.18 -11.96
CA VAL A 124 4.97 -4.55 -13.11
C VAL A 124 4.56 -5.62 -14.11
N ASN A 125 3.31 -5.57 -14.57
CA ASN A 125 2.88 -6.28 -15.77
C ASN A 125 2.95 -5.32 -16.96
N TYR A 126 3.88 -5.52 -17.88
CA TYR A 126 4.06 -4.63 -19.03
C TYR A 126 3.01 -4.81 -20.15
N ASP A 127 2.15 -5.83 -20.09
CA ASP A 127 1.05 -6.01 -21.06
C ASP A 127 -0.14 -5.10 -20.74
N ASN A 128 -0.51 -4.99 -19.46
CA ASN A 128 -1.67 -4.22 -19.00
C ASN A 128 -1.34 -3.05 -18.07
N LEU A 129 -0.06 -2.83 -17.76
CA LEU A 129 0.47 -1.79 -16.86
C LEU A 129 -0.07 -1.88 -15.43
N GLU A 130 -0.51 -3.05 -14.99
CA GLU A 130 -0.85 -3.29 -13.58
C GLU A 130 0.42 -3.29 -12.74
N ILE A 131 0.33 -2.65 -11.57
CA ILE A 131 1.42 -2.59 -10.59
C ILE A 131 0.97 -3.33 -9.33
N LEU A 132 1.86 -4.17 -8.81
CA LEU A 132 1.66 -4.86 -7.55
C LEU A 132 2.74 -4.48 -6.55
N TYR A 133 2.37 -4.45 -5.27
CA TYR A 133 3.30 -4.27 -4.17
C TYR A 133 3.30 -5.52 -3.28
N THR A 134 4.44 -6.18 -3.16
CA THR A 134 4.55 -7.51 -2.51
C THR A 134 4.23 -7.50 -1.03
N LYS A 135 4.52 -6.42 -0.30
CA LYS A 135 4.13 -6.28 1.12
C LYS A 135 2.61 -6.13 1.29
N GLY A 136 1.95 -5.58 0.27
CA GLY A 136 0.57 -5.10 0.37
C GLY A 136 0.43 -3.89 1.30
N VAL A 137 -0.77 -3.33 1.33
CA VAL A 137 -1.15 -2.22 2.23
C VAL A 137 -2.44 -2.56 2.93
N GLN A 138 -2.43 -2.51 4.26
CA GLN A 138 -3.62 -2.73 5.08
C GLN A 138 -4.55 -1.52 4.99
N ILE A 139 -5.75 -1.71 4.45
CA ILE A 139 -6.84 -0.72 4.43
C ILE A 139 -8.07 -1.32 5.10
N GLY A 140 -8.40 -0.83 6.29
CA GLY A 140 -9.45 -1.44 7.13
C GLY A 140 -9.08 -2.88 7.48
N ASP A 141 -9.96 -3.82 7.15
CA ASP A 141 -9.76 -5.26 7.36
C ASP A 141 -9.13 -5.97 6.15
N ASN A 142 -8.92 -5.26 5.04
CA ASN A 142 -8.39 -5.84 3.80
C ASN A 142 -6.92 -5.45 3.59
N ILE A 143 -6.18 -6.31 2.91
CA ILE A 143 -4.84 -5.99 2.40
C ILE A 143 -4.93 -5.86 0.89
N LEU A 144 -4.51 -4.71 0.36
CA LEU A 144 -4.49 -4.44 -1.07
C LEU A 144 -3.08 -4.61 -1.62
N TYR A 145 -3.00 -5.24 -2.78
CA TYR A 145 -1.73 -5.50 -3.44
C TYR A 145 -1.63 -4.85 -4.82
N LYS A 146 -2.76 -4.62 -5.51
CA LYS A 146 -2.82 -4.13 -6.89
C LYS A 146 -3.20 -2.66 -6.95
N LEU A 147 -2.58 -1.89 -7.85
CA LEU A 147 -2.91 -0.49 -8.07
C LEU A 147 -4.38 -0.30 -8.49
N SER A 148 -4.91 -1.20 -9.32
CA SER A 148 -6.32 -1.16 -9.70
C SER A 148 -7.29 -1.27 -8.52
N ASP A 149 -6.93 -1.99 -7.46
CA ASP A 149 -7.78 -2.10 -6.27
C ASP A 149 -7.76 -0.80 -5.44
N PHE A 150 -6.61 -0.11 -5.38
CA PHE A 150 -6.54 1.24 -4.79
C PHE A 150 -7.36 2.27 -5.58
N ASN A 151 -7.49 2.11 -6.89
CA ASN A 151 -8.24 3.06 -7.72
C ASN A 151 -9.75 2.91 -7.52
N LYS A 152 -10.25 1.67 -7.47
CA LYS A 152 -11.68 1.38 -7.20
C LYS A 152 -12.16 1.96 -5.87
N LEU A 153 -11.34 1.86 -4.82
CA LEU A 153 -11.69 2.41 -3.50
C LEU A 153 -11.83 3.93 -3.48
N ASN A 154 -11.08 4.66 -4.32
CA ASN A 154 -11.23 6.10 -4.41
C ASN A 154 -12.48 6.47 -5.20
N GLU A 155 -12.77 5.77 -6.29
CA GLU A 155 -14.01 5.98 -7.07
C GLU A 155 -15.27 5.78 -6.20
N GLU A 156 -15.28 4.78 -5.31
CA GLU A 156 -16.38 4.57 -4.36
C GLU A 156 -16.50 5.69 -3.31
N LYS A 157 -15.37 6.23 -2.84
CA LYS A 157 -15.38 7.36 -1.88
C LYS A 157 -15.86 8.66 -2.54
N ASP A 158 -15.37 8.95 -3.73
CA ASP A 158 -15.74 10.17 -4.48
C ASP A 158 -17.23 10.14 -4.85
N PHE A 159 -17.75 8.97 -5.26
CA PHE A 159 -19.18 8.78 -5.52
C PHE A 159 -20.04 9.04 -4.27
N VAL A 160 -19.63 8.55 -3.10
CA VAL A 160 -20.39 8.76 -1.85
C VAL A 160 -20.38 10.23 -1.42
N GLU A 161 -19.25 10.93 -1.54
CA GLU A 161 -19.18 12.36 -1.17
C GLU A 161 -20.00 13.28 -2.09
N GLU A 162 -20.07 12.96 -3.38
CA GLU A 162 -20.83 13.75 -4.36
C GLU A 162 -22.36 13.60 -4.12
N ASN A 163 -22.83 12.39 -3.83
CA ASN A 163 -24.26 12.10 -3.64
C ASN A 163 -24.82 12.43 -2.24
N ILE A 164 -23.97 12.78 -1.26
CA ILE A 164 -24.42 13.26 0.06
C ILE A 164 -24.54 14.81 0.08
N LYS A 165 -23.97 15.50 -0.91
CA LYS A 165 -24.00 16.96 -1.02
C LYS A 165 -25.17 17.51 -1.88
N GLU A 166 -25.98 16.64 -2.49
CA GLU A 166 -27.27 16.98 -3.14
C GLU A 166 -28.47 16.73 -2.21
#